data_AF-A0A430B145-F1
#
_entry.id   AF-A0A430B145-F1
#
_cell.length_a   1.000
_cell.length_b   1.000
_cell.length_c   1.000
_cell.angle_alpha   90.00
_cell.angle_beta   90.00
_cell.angle_gamma   90.00
#
_symmetry.space_group_name_H-M   'P 1'
#
loop_
_entity.id
_entity.type
_entity.pdbx_description
1 polymer ?
#
loop_
_entity_poly.entity_id
_entity_poly.type
_entity_poly.pdbx_seq_one_letter_code
_entity_poly.pdbx_strand_id
1 'polypeptide(L)'
;MTNKLKWREAFLLRHSLKRKLKEFHRAGYLNVVETEMWDYLIEKKWKSSSDKTITEYKNDIKNIVINDFFDYQQLKAQVKNVDSFDFGDIQDLL
;
A
#
# COMPACT_ATOMS: atom_id res chain seq x y z
N MET A 1 5.69 -16.28 2.90
CA MET A 1 7.05 -15.91 3.35
C MET A 1 7.00 -14.48 3.87
N THR A 2 6.98 -14.31 5.19
CA THR A 2 6.79 -13.02 5.86
C THR A 2 8.09 -12.22 5.81
N ASN A 3 8.07 -11.06 5.15
CA ASN A 3 9.16 -10.10 5.11
C ASN A 3 9.51 -9.70 6.57
N LYS A 4 10.62 -10.23 7.11
CA LYS A 4 11.05 -9.99 8.51
C LYS A 4 11.76 -8.64 8.61
N LEU A 5 11.04 -7.55 8.33
CA LEU A 5 11.47 -6.21 8.68
C LEU A 5 11.65 -6.13 10.20
N LYS A 6 12.86 -5.80 10.66
CA LYS A 6 13.09 -5.57 12.09
C LYS A 6 12.31 -4.32 12.50
N TRP A 7 11.77 -4.28 13.71
CA TRP A 7 10.95 -3.16 14.21
C TRP A 7 11.59 -1.77 14.03
N ARG A 8 12.92 -1.69 14.15
CA ARG A 8 13.75 -0.49 13.96
C ARG A 8 13.77 -0.03 12.52
N GLU A 9 13.88 -0.98 11.58
CA GLU A 9 13.88 -0.69 10.16
C GLU A 9 12.48 -0.22 9.74
N ALA A 10 11.43 -0.90 10.22
CA ALA A 10 10.04 -0.47 10.01
C ALA A 10 9.79 0.95 10.55
N PHE A 11 10.34 1.29 11.72
CA PHE A 11 10.25 2.64 12.27
C PHE A 11 10.92 3.70 11.38
N LEU A 12 12.13 3.42 10.89
CA LEU A 12 12.86 4.33 9.98
C LEU A 12 12.14 4.51 8.63
N LEU A 13 11.54 3.43 8.11
CA LEU A 13 10.77 3.47 6.88
C LEU A 13 9.47 4.25 7.06
N ARG A 14 8.75 4.08 8.19
CA ARG A 14 7.57 4.90 8.52
C ARG A 14 7.90 6.38 8.58
N HIS A 15 9.04 6.77 9.15
CA HIS A 15 9.45 8.17 9.13
C HIS A 15 9.64 8.71 7.70
N SER A 16 10.25 7.90 6.82
CA SER A 16 10.43 8.24 5.41
C SER A 16 9.09 8.33 4.67
N LEU A 17 8.17 7.41 4.98
CA LEU A 17 6.83 7.38 4.41
C LEU A 17 6.02 8.63 4.78
N LYS A 18 6.07 9.05 6.06
CA LYS A 18 5.41 10.29 6.51
C LYS A 18 5.92 11.53 5.78
N ARG A 19 7.19 11.57 5.41
CA ARG A 19 7.74 12.66 4.59
C ARG A 19 7.12 12.64 3.19
N LYS A 20 7.07 11.47 2.56
CA LYS A 20 6.44 11.29 1.25
C LYS A 20 4.94 11.65 1.26
N LEU A 21 4.23 11.23 2.31
CA LEU A 21 2.82 11.56 2.52
C LEU A 21 2.61 13.08 2.56
N LYS A 22 3.45 13.81 3.30
CA LYS A 22 3.40 15.28 3.33
C LYS A 22 3.67 15.91 1.96
N GLU A 23 4.51 15.32 1.12
CA GLU A 23 4.71 15.79 -0.27
C GLU A 23 3.41 15.64 -1.07
N PHE A 24 2.72 14.51 -0.96
CA PHE A 24 1.45 14.30 -1.64
C PHE A 24 0.33 15.21 -1.12
N HIS A 25 0.26 15.41 0.19
CA HIS A 25 -0.70 16.35 0.78
C HIS A 25 -0.45 17.78 0.29
N ARG A 26 0.81 18.22 0.20
CA ARG A 26 1.17 19.52 -0.37
C ARG A 26 0.84 19.64 -1.86
N ALA A 27 0.83 18.54 -2.59
CA ALA A 27 0.40 18.48 -3.98
C ALA A 27 -1.13 18.39 -4.16
N GLY A 28 -1.90 18.42 -3.08
CA GLY A 28 -3.38 18.42 -3.11
C GLY A 28 -4.05 17.07 -2.84
N TYR A 29 -3.27 15.99 -2.66
CA TYR A 29 -3.80 14.64 -2.44
C TYR A 29 -4.11 14.38 -0.96
N LEU A 30 -5.02 15.15 -0.37
CA LEU A 30 -5.30 15.12 1.08
C LEU A 30 -5.89 13.80 1.59
N ASN A 31 -6.56 13.05 0.72
CA ASN A 31 -7.23 11.79 1.07
C ASN A 31 -6.27 10.60 1.15
N VAL A 32 -4.99 10.77 0.80
CA VAL A 32 -4.00 9.69 0.91
C VAL A 32 -3.69 9.45 2.39
N VAL A 33 -3.77 8.20 2.84
CA VAL A 33 -3.51 7.82 4.24
C VAL A 33 -2.24 6.98 4.37
N GLU A 34 -1.50 7.17 5.47
CA GLU A 34 -0.24 6.45 5.74
C GLU A 34 -0.42 4.91 5.70
N THR A 35 -1.52 4.40 6.25
CA THR A 35 -1.81 2.96 6.31
C THR A 35 -1.95 2.36 4.92
N GLU A 36 -2.68 3.02 4.02
CA GLU A 36 -2.89 2.55 2.65
C GLU A 36 -1.59 2.57 1.84
N MET A 37 -0.77 3.61 2.03
CA MET A 37 0.55 3.66 1.40
C MET A 37 1.50 2.58 1.94
N TRP A 38 1.39 2.24 3.23
CA TRP A 38 2.17 1.15 3.81
C TRP A 38 1.73 -0.20 3.24
N ASP A 39 0.44 -0.43 3.13
CA ASP A 39 -0.12 -1.64 2.50
C ASP A 39 0.33 -1.76 1.04
N TYR A 40 0.26 -0.67 0.28
CA TYR A 40 0.78 -0.62 -1.09
C TYR A 40 2.24 -1.07 -1.19
N LEU A 41 3.09 -0.60 -0.27
CA LEU A 41 4.49 -0.98 -0.23
C LEU A 41 4.65 -2.46 0.08
N ILE A 42 3.96 -2.98 1.10
CA ILE A 42 4.07 -4.38 1.53
C ILE A 42 3.51 -5.34 0.48
N GLU A 43 2.34 -5.04 -0.06
CA GLU A 43 1.59 -5.94 -0.93
C GLU A 43 2.02 -5.88 -2.41
N LYS A 44 2.45 -4.71 -2.90
CA LYS A 44 2.84 -4.52 -4.31
C LYS A 44 4.34 -4.41 -4.50
N LYS A 45 5.02 -3.51 -3.77
CA LYS A 45 6.45 -3.23 -4.00
C LYS A 45 7.38 -4.20 -3.28
N TRP A 46 6.97 -4.75 -2.14
CA TRP A 46 7.81 -5.55 -1.23
C TRP A 46 7.38 -7.01 -1.09
N LYS A 47 6.39 -7.44 -1.88
CA LYS A 47 5.79 -8.79 -1.84
C LYS A 47 6.83 -9.92 -1.91
N SER A 48 7.92 -9.71 -2.66
CA SER A 48 9.00 -10.69 -2.88
C SER A 48 10.37 -10.16 -2.48
N SER A 49 10.44 -9.18 -1.57
CA SER A 49 11.69 -8.48 -1.23
C SER A 49 12.50 -9.15 -0.11
N SER A 50 12.87 -10.41 -0.29
CA SER A 50 13.73 -11.14 0.68
C SER A 50 15.10 -10.50 0.89
N ASP A 51 15.64 -9.84 -0.15
CA ASP A 51 17.05 -9.42 -0.18
C ASP A 51 17.24 -7.89 -0.23
N LYS A 52 16.15 -7.12 -0.08
CA LYS A 52 16.25 -5.66 -0.10
C LYS A 52 16.91 -5.11 1.17
N THR A 53 17.86 -4.23 0.98
CA THR A 53 18.47 -3.39 2.01
C THR A 53 17.53 -2.27 2.44
N ILE A 54 17.76 -1.70 3.63
CA ILE A 54 17.01 -0.55 4.12
C ILE A 54 17.08 0.66 3.18
N THR A 55 18.19 0.83 2.46
CA THR A 55 18.38 1.92 1.50
C THR A 55 17.47 1.73 0.29
N GLU A 56 17.33 0.51 -0.21
CA GLU A 56 16.42 0.18 -1.31
C GLU A 56 14.96 0.39 -0.89
N TYR A 57 14.59 -0.01 0.32
CA TYR A 57 13.27 0.27 0.89
C TYR A 57 12.97 1.77 0.97
N LYS A 58 13.93 2.59 1.42
CA LYS A 58 13.77 4.05 1.43
C LYS A 58 13.64 4.62 0.02
N ASN A 59 14.40 4.07 -0.94
CA ASN A 59 14.34 4.50 -2.33
C ASN A 59 12.97 4.19 -2.94
N ASP A 60 12.39 3.03 -2.65
CA ASP A 60 11.03 2.69 -3.08
C ASP A 60 10.02 3.72 -2.56
N ILE A 61 10.10 4.10 -1.28
CA ILE A 61 9.23 5.11 -0.67
C ILE A 61 9.38 6.47 -1.39
N LYS A 62 10.62 6.90 -1.64
CA LYS A 62 10.89 8.19 -2.29
C LYS A 62 10.30 8.24 -3.70
N ASN A 63 10.38 7.12 -4.42
CA ASN A 63 9.95 6.99 -5.82
C ASN A 63 8.52 6.49 -5.98
N ILE A 64 7.69 6.53 -4.92
CA ILE A 64 6.25 6.29 -5.08
C ILE A 64 5.71 7.35 -6.05
N VAL A 65 5.12 6.86 -7.15
CA VAL A 65 4.34 7.65 -8.10
C VAL A 65 2.88 7.61 -7.64
N ILE A 66 2.22 8.76 -7.62
CA ILE A 66 0.86 8.88 -7.10
C ILE A 66 -0.16 8.08 -7.93
N ASN A 67 0.03 8.03 -9.25
CA ASN A 67 -0.83 7.26 -10.16
C ASN A 67 -0.75 5.75 -9.85
N ASP A 68 0.46 5.19 -9.72
CA ASP A 68 0.66 3.77 -9.37
C ASP A 68 -0.03 3.37 -8.05
N PHE A 69 -0.08 4.32 -7.10
CA PHE A 69 -0.75 4.15 -5.82
C PHE A 69 -2.27 4.13 -5.98
N PHE A 70 -2.85 5.08 -6.73
CA PHE A 70 -4.28 5.10 -7.00
C PHE A 70 -4.75 3.91 -7.83
N ASP A 71 -3.97 3.46 -8.82
CA ASP A 71 -4.26 2.25 -9.60
C ASP A 71 -4.33 1.03 -8.68
N TYR A 72 -3.41 0.93 -7.71
CA TYR A 72 -3.46 -0.12 -6.69
C TYR A 72 -4.69 -0.01 -5.80
N GLN A 73 -5.04 1.19 -5.32
CA GLN A 73 -6.24 1.40 -4.50
C GLN A 73 -7.52 1.02 -5.25
N GLN A 74 -7.62 1.34 -6.53
CA GLN A 74 -8.74 0.97 -7.38
C GLN A 74 -8.85 -0.55 -7.53
N LEU A 75 -7.74 -1.23 -7.81
CA LEU A 75 -7.71 -2.70 -7.88
C LEU A 75 -8.08 -3.34 -6.54
N LYS A 76 -7.56 -2.82 -5.42
CA LYS A 76 -7.87 -3.32 -4.07
C LYS A 76 -9.37 -3.17 -3.75
N ALA A 77 -9.98 -2.06 -4.13
CA ALA A 77 -11.42 -1.82 -3.95
C ALA A 77 -12.29 -2.76 -4.80
N GLN A 78 -11.86 -3.09 -6.02
CA GLN A 78 -12.57 -4.05 -6.88
C GLN A 78 -12.52 -5.47 -6.30
N VAL A 79 -11.34 -5.94 -5.89
CA VAL A 79 -11.19 -7.27 -5.28
C VAL A 79 -12.03 -7.39 -4.01
N LYS A 80 -12.00 -6.36 -3.14
CA LYS A 80 -12.81 -6.35 -1.91
C LYS A 80 -14.32 -6.40 -2.17
N ASN A 81 -14.80 -5.81 -3.27
CA ASN A 81 -16.23 -5.88 -3.64
C ASN A 81 -16.66 -7.27 -4.10
N VAL A 82 -15.76 -8.03 -4.73
CA VAL A 82 -16.04 -9.41 -5.16
C VAL A 82 -16.11 -10.34 -3.94
N ASP A 83 -15.28 -10.14 -2.93
CA ASP A 83 -15.34 -10.91 -1.68
C ASP A 83 -16.61 -10.62 -0.86
N SER A 84 -17.26 -9.46 -1.07
CA SER A 84 -18.56 -9.13 -0.46
C SER A 84 -19.77 -9.59 -1.27
N PHE A 85 -19.56 -10.32 -2.36
CA PHE A 85 -20.66 -10.94 -3.09
C PHE A 85 -21.24 -12.08 -2.26
N ASP A 86 -22.40 -11.84 -1.64
CA ASP A 86 -23.12 -12.86 -0.90
C ASP A 86 -23.91 -13.73 -1.90
N PHE A 87 -23.55 -15.01 -2.00
CA PHE A 87 -24.31 -15.98 -2.80
C PHE A 87 -25.75 -16.16 -2.29
N GLY A 88 -26.07 -15.66 -1.09
CA GLY A 88 -27.44 -15.54 -0.59
C GLY A 88 -28.34 -14.68 -1.48
N ASP A 89 -27.83 -13.63 -2.11
CA ASP A 89 -28.61 -12.73 -2.98
C ASP A 89 -29.07 -13.40 -4.30
N ILE A 90 -28.46 -14.53 -4.68
CA ILE A 90 -28.85 -15.30 -5.88
C ILE A 90 -30.10 -16.16 -5.60
N GLN A 91 -30.41 -16.52 -4.34
CA GLN A 91 -31.56 -17.38 -4.05
C GLN A 91 -32.91 -16.71 -4.32
N ASP A 92 -32.97 -15.38 -4.32
CA ASP A 92 -34.19 -14.63 -4.67
C ASP A 92 -34.42 -14.50 -6.19
N LEU A 93 -33.50 -15.02 -7.02
CA LEU A 93 -33.54 -14.95 -8.49
C LEU A 93 -33.86 -16.30 -9.17
N LEU A 94 -34.12 -17.37 -8.42
CA LEU A 94 -34.50 -18.71 -8.90
C LEU A 94 -35.89 -19.11 -8.40
#